data_AF-A0AAV8ZWW8-F1
#
_entry.id   AF-A0AAV8ZWW8-F1
#
_cell.length_a   1.000
_cell.length_b   1.000
_cell.length_c   1.000
_cell.angle_alpha   90.00
_cell.angle_beta   90.00
_cell.angle_gamma   90.00
#
_symmetry.space_group_name_H-M   'P 1'
#
loop_
_entity.id
_entity.type
_entity.pdbx_description
1 polymer ?
#
loop_
_entity_poly.entity_id
_entity_poly.type
_entity_poly.pdbx_seq_one_letter_code
_entity_poly.pdbx_strand_id
1 'polypeptide(L)'
;MAMADNPQTTTGGTALGRMLMDEITPVVMVLSTPAAEFSCQKNAGLSLLQLLRPFSLFHDIDVPVRTASEQPYRLHVFRLRLFYPSEVHQPDLQVTEERLKQVVSDAGEAALPELLSDPPQLSEVLAAPESETRPSWFDTFNRELIHALSFSDHEAFDHPVACLLIVSSNDEQPINKFIDLFNTDQLPSLLNEGAMDPKILKHYLLLHDNQDGSPDKATNLLAEMRSTFGSNDCRLLCINSAQGTVGEWNDNPWAPFVSVSQQSQDAEFFLNVDDVSEIMNLMQDLSTKHIIPHMEQKVRILNQQVSATRKGFKNQIKNLWWRKGKEDTPDVPSGPTYTFSSIESQIRVLGDYAFMLRDFELALSNYRLLSTDYKLDKAWKHYAGVQEMMGLSFFMLDQSYKDAENCMESAFNTYL
;
A
#
# COMPACT_ATOMS: atom_id res chain seq x y z
N MET A 1 0.44 -0.46 -39.60
CA MET A 1 1.78 -0.76 -39.06
C MET A 1 1.84 -0.06 -37.72
N ALA A 2 1.46 -0.77 -36.66
CA ALA A 2 1.42 -0.21 -35.31
C ALA A 2 2.85 0.09 -34.88
N MET A 3 3.14 1.34 -34.49
CA MET A 3 4.38 1.65 -33.81
C MET A 3 4.33 0.90 -32.47
N ALA A 4 5.34 0.08 -32.23
CA ALA A 4 5.59 -0.46 -30.90
C ALA A 4 5.93 0.73 -30.00
N ASP A 5 5.09 0.98 -28.99
CA ASP A 5 5.35 1.99 -27.98
C ASP A 5 6.68 1.69 -27.30
N ASN A 6 7.58 2.67 -27.35
CA ASN A 6 8.84 2.62 -26.63
C ASN A 6 8.50 2.76 -25.12
N PRO A 7 8.82 1.80 -24.25
CA PRO A 7 8.43 1.85 -22.83
C PRO A 7 9.02 3.04 -22.05
N GLN A 8 10.00 3.76 -22.64
CA GLN A 8 10.58 4.98 -22.08
C GLN A 8 9.76 6.26 -22.35
N THR A 9 8.73 6.25 -23.20
CA THR A 9 7.97 7.45 -23.59
C THR A 9 6.56 7.54 -23.00
N THR A 10 6.15 6.61 -22.14
CA THR A 10 4.86 6.71 -21.44
C THR A 10 5.03 7.57 -20.18
N THR A 11 3.97 8.27 -19.75
CA THR A 11 3.94 9.06 -18.50
C THR A 11 4.38 8.25 -17.28
N GLY A 12 4.10 6.94 -17.27
CA GLY A 12 4.59 5.99 -16.26
C GLY A 12 6.12 5.80 -16.23
N GLY A 13 6.83 6.09 -17.33
CA GLY A 13 8.30 6.02 -17.40
C GLY A 13 9.02 7.24 -16.78
N THR A 14 8.30 8.34 -16.57
CA THR A 14 8.85 9.55 -15.92
C THR A 14 9.21 9.28 -14.46
N ALA A 15 10.04 10.14 -13.85
CA ALA A 15 10.41 9.99 -12.44
C ALA A 15 9.18 10.08 -11.50
N LEU A 16 8.26 11.01 -11.78
CA LEU A 16 7.02 11.15 -11.01
C LEU A 16 6.09 9.94 -11.25
N GLY A 17 5.92 9.51 -12.51
CA GLY A 17 5.11 8.33 -12.83
C GLY A 17 5.57 7.07 -12.12
N ARG A 18 6.88 6.82 -12.09
CA ARG A 18 7.47 5.70 -11.32
C ARG A 18 7.21 5.83 -9.82
N MET A 19 7.47 7.01 -9.24
CA MET A 19 7.21 7.27 -7.82
C MET A 19 5.74 7.01 -7.46
N LEU A 20 4.78 7.49 -8.26
CA LEU A 20 3.36 7.24 -8.03
C LEU A 20 3.01 5.76 -8.12
N MET A 21 3.63 5.03 -9.06
CA MET A 21 3.41 3.60 -9.22
C MET A 21 4.02 2.77 -8.09
N ASP A 22 5.06 3.26 -7.43
CA ASP A 22 5.73 2.58 -6.32
C ASP A 22 5.10 2.90 -4.96
N GLU A 23 4.50 4.08 -4.80
CA GLU A 23 4.00 4.56 -3.50
C GLU A 23 2.48 4.42 -3.35
N ILE A 24 1.71 4.67 -4.42
CA ILE A 24 0.24 4.54 -4.40
C ILE A 24 -0.13 3.10 -4.78
N THR A 25 0.11 2.20 -3.82
CA THR A 25 -0.14 0.77 -3.99
C THR A 25 -0.82 0.16 -2.77
N PRO A 26 -1.42 -1.03 -2.88
CA PRO A 26 -2.29 -1.56 -1.84
C PRO A 26 -1.56 -1.84 -0.53
N VAL A 27 -2.21 -1.43 0.57
CA VAL A 27 -1.79 -1.73 1.94
C VAL A 27 -2.29 -3.10 2.36
N VAL A 28 -1.41 -3.91 2.94
CA VAL A 28 -1.74 -5.16 3.62
C VAL A 28 -1.34 -5.02 5.09
N MET A 29 -2.33 -5.14 5.96
CA MET A 29 -2.10 -5.17 7.40
C MET A 29 -1.66 -6.58 7.81
N VAL A 30 -0.63 -6.69 8.64
CA VAL A 30 -0.08 -7.98 9.10
C VAL A 30 -0.27 -8.12 10.59
N LEU A 31 -1.06 -9.11 11.02
CA LEU A 31 -1.22 -9.46 12.43
C LEU A 31 -0.55 -10.80 12.70
N SER A 32 0.29 -10.86 13.73
CA SER A 32 1.01 -12.07 14.11
C SER A 32 0.84 -12.40 15.59
N THR A 33 0.92 -13.68 15.93
CA THR A 33 1.14 -14.07 17.33
C THR A 33 2.60 -13.83 17.72
N PRO A 34 2.89 -13.57 19.01
CA PRO A 34 4.26 -13.45 19.48
C PRO A 34 5.13 -14.68 19.15
N ALA A 35 4.55 -15.88 19.14
CA ALA A 35 5.25 -17.11 18.78
C ALA A 35 5.63 -17.15 17.28
N ALA A 36 4.76 -16.65 16.39
CA ALA A 36 5.08 -16.52 14.97
C ALA A 36 6.21 -15.51 14.75
N GLU A 37 6.12 -14.35 15.41
CA GLU A 37 7.16 -13.31 15.35
C GLU A 37 8.52 -13.84 15.84
N PHE A 38 8.52 -14.55 16.98
CA PHE A 38 9.73 -15.17 17.53
C PHE A 38 10.37 -16.20 16.59
N SER A 39 9.55 -16.96 15.84
CA SER A 39 10.05 -17.93 14.87
C SER A 39 10.83 -17.26 13.73
N CYS A 40 10.38 -16.08 13.28
CA CYS A 40 11.09 -15.27 12.29
C CYS A 40 12.39 -14.66 12.85
N GLN A 41 12.34 -14.16 14.09
CA GLN A 41 13.48 -13.51 14.77
C GLN A 41 14.68 -14.43 14.98
N LYS A 42 14.50 -15.76 14.95
CA LYS A 42 15.62 -16.71 14.94
C LYS A 42 16.57 -16.47 13.75
N ASN A 43 16.12 -15.85 12.66
CA ASN A 43 16.95 -15.47 11.52
C ASN A 43 17.50 -14.06 11.70
N ALA A 44 18.65 -13.92 12.37
CA ALA A 44 19.33 -12.64 12.54
C ALA A 44 18.48 -11.51 13.14
N GLY A 45 17.46 -11.83 13.95
CA GLY A 45 16.55 -10.86 14.54
C GLY A 45 15.54 -10.24 13.57
N LEU A 46 15.35 -10.81 12.38
CA LEU A 46 14.38 -10.31 11.40
C LEU A 46 12.96 -10.38 11.94
N SER A 47 12.24 -9.25 11.85
CA SER A 47 10.79 -9.26 12.06
C SER A 47 10.07 -9.97 10.91
N LEU A 48 8.84 -10.39 11.17
CA LEU A 48 7.98 -11.00 10.15
C LEU A 48 7.80 -10.07 8.95
N LEU A 49 7.60 -8.77 9.16
CA LEU A 49 7.52 -7.80 8.06
C LEU A 49 8.82 -7.71 7.26
N GLN A 50 9.98 -7.73 7.92
CA GLN A 50 11.28 -7.72 7.24
C GLN A 50 11.50 -8.96 6.39
N LEU A 51 10.95 -10.10 6.80
CA LEU A 51 11.01 -11.37 6.06
C LEU A 51 10.06 -11.36 4.83
N LEU A 52 8.93 -10.67 4.87
CA LEU A 52 7.98 -10.60 3.74
C LEU A 52 8.28 -9.48 2.74
N ARG A 53 8.76 -8.32 3.23
CA ARG A 53 8.90 -7.07 2.46
C ARG A 53 9.75 -7.19 1.18
N PRO A 54 10.84 -7.97 1.11
CA PRO A 54 11.61 -8.11 -0.12
C PRO A 54 10.82 -8.68 -1.31
N PHE A 55 9.77 -9.47 -1.04
CA PHE A 55 8.93 -10.10 -2.07
C PHE A 55 7.61 -9.39 -2.27
N SER A 56 7.52 -8.12 -1.89
CA SER A 56 6.30 -7.33 -2.05
C SER A 56 6.25 -6.54 -3.37
N LEU A 57 7.33 -6.53 -4.17
CA LEU A 57 7.39 -5.91 -5.50
C LEU A 57 7.45 -6.99 -6.58
N PHE A 58 6.50 -6.95 -7.51
CA PHE A 58 6.33 -7.90 -8.59
C PHE A 58 6.52 -7.18 -9.92
N HIS A 59 7.58 -7.50 -10.68
CA HIS A 59 7.86 -6.86 -11.96
C HIS A 59 7.16 -7.50 -13.18
N ASP A 60 6.78 -8.78 -13.06
CA ASP A 60 6.18 -9.58 -14.15
C ASP A 60 4.95 -10.35 -13.65
N ILE A 61 4.03 -9.66 -12.97
CA ILE A 61 2.86 -10.30 -12.36
C ILE A 61 1.86 -10.83 -13.41
N ASP A 62 1.77 -10.16 -14.55
CA ASP A 62 0.95 -10.49 -15.73
C ASP A 62 -0.48 -10.96 -15.43
N VAL A 63 -1.16 -10.29 -14.49
CA VAL A 63 -2.54 -10.61 -14.10
C VAL A 63 -3.53 -9.81 -14.95
N PRO A 64 -4.50 -10.46 -15.62
CA PRO A 64 -5.58 -9.76 -16.29
C PRO A 64 -6.58 -9.22 -15.27
N VAL A 65 -6.85 -7.92 -15.34
CA VAL A 65 -7.81 -7.22 -14.48
C VAL A 65 -8.94 -6.67 -15.34
N ARG A 66 -10.16 -6.72 -14.80
CA ARG A 66 -11.38 -6.26 -15.46
C ARG A 66 -12.23 -5.45 -14.48
N THR A 67 -12.06 -4.14 -14.53
CA THR A 67 -12.73 -3.15 -13.67
C THR A 67 -14.15 -2.83 -14.18
N ALA A 68 -14.40 -1.61 -14.66
CA ALA A 68 -15.67 -1.16 -15.20
C ALA A 68 -15.82 -1.43 -16.71
N SER A 69 -14.71 -1.53 -17.43
CA SER A 69 -14.70 -1.90 -18.84
C SER A 69 -14.84 -3.42 -18.99
N GLU A 70 -15.52 -3.85 -20.06
CA GLU A 70 -15.66 -5.28 -20.39
C GLU A 70 -14.37 -5.89 -20.96
N GLN A 71 -13.41 -5.04 -21.36
CA GLN A 71 -12.14 -5.47 -21.92
C GLN A 71 -11.08 -5.59 -20.81
N PRO A 72 -10.47 -6.78 -20.60
CA PRO A 72 -9.39 -6.93 -19.64
C PRO A 72 -8.15 -6.15 -20.07
N TYR A 73 -7.46 -5.55 -19.11
CA TYR A 73 -6.08 -5.07 -19.26
C TYR A 73 -5.16 -5.87 -18.33
N ARG A 74 -3.84 -5.77 -18.50
CA ARG A 74 -2.87 -6.56 -17.73
C ARG A 74 -2.05 -5.66 -16.82
N LEU A 75 -1.92 -6.08 -15.56
CA LEU A 75 -0.94 -5.52 -14.64
C LEU A 75 0.40 -6.21 -14.88
N HIS A 76 1.44 -5.41 -15.13
CA HIS A 76 2.81 -5.91 -15.30
C HIS A 76 3.61 -5.73 -14.01
N VAL A 77 3.60 -4.50 -13.46
CA VAL A 77 4.24 -4.20 -12.18
C VAL A 77 3.18 -3.98 -11.10
N PHE A 78 3.37 -4.61 -9.95
CA PHE A 78 2.50 -4.46 -8.79
C PHE A 78 3.31 -4.52 -7.50
N ARG A 79 2.92 -3.74 -6.49
CA ARG A 79 3.63 -3.68 -5.22
C ARG A 79 2.66 -3.69 -4.06
N LEU A 80 2.99 -4.38 -2.98
CA LEU A 80 2.26 -4.36 -1.72
C LEU A 80 3.06 -3.60 -0.66
N ARG A 81 2.37 -2.74 0.09
CA ARG A 81 2.92 -2.08 1.27
C ARG A 81 2.44 -2.82 2.52
N LEU A 82 3.37 -3.31 3.32
CA LEU A 82 3.08 -4.14 4.49
C LEU A 82 3.31 -3.35 5.77
N PHE A 83 2.31 -3.36 6.66
CA PHE A 83 2.31 -2.63 7.93
C PHE A 83 1.74 -3.47 9.06
N TYR A 84 2.27 -3.30 10.27
CA TYR A 84 1.61 -3.76 11.49
C TYR A 84 0.43 -2.84 11.84
N PRO A 85 -0.56 -3.32 12.62
CA PRO A 85 -1.66 -2.49 13.11
C PRO A 85 -1.21 -1.18 13.77
N SER A 86 -0.11 -1.24 14.53
CA SER A 86 0.46 -0.09 15.22
C SER A 86 1.11 0.95 14.30
N GLU A 87 1.28 0.66 13.01
CA GLU A 87 1.83 1.59 12.01
C GLU A 87 0.74 2.18 11.11
N VAL A 88 -0.49 1.65 11.16
CA VAL A 88 -1.64 2.12 10.38
C VAL A 88 -2.30 3.28 11.14
N HIS A 89 -1.58 4.40 11.23
CA HIS A 89 -2.09 5.65 11.78
C HIS A 89 -1.38 6.83 11.13
N GLN A 90 -2.00 8.00 11.16
CA GLN A 90 -1.35 9.21 10.69
C GLN A 90 -0.12 9.51 11.57
N PRO A 91 1.08 9.72 11.00
CA PRO A 91 2.24 10.09 11.78
C PRO A 91 2.10 11.44 12.48
N ASP A 92 2.81 11.62 13.59
CA ASP A 92 2.87 12.91 14.25
C ASP A 92 3.65 13.93 13.39
N LEU A 93 3.01 15.05 13.08
CA LEU A 93 3.56 16.07 12.19
C LEU A 93 4.82 16.74 12.78
N GLN A 94 4.89 16.95 14.10
CA GLN A 94 6.06 17.58 14.73
C GLN A 94 7.25 16.65 14.68
N VAL A 95 7.05 15.37 15.02
CA VAL A 95 8.10 14.35 14.93
C VAL A 95 8.58 14.20 13.48
N THR A 96 7.66 14.27 12.52
CA THR A 96 8.02 14.15 11.11
C THR A 96 8.77 15.37 10.60
N GLU A 97 8.37 16.58 11.02
CA GLU A 97 9.10 17.82 10.68
C GLU A 97 10.54 17.79 11.22
N GLU A 98 10.74 17.29 12.45
CA GLU A 98 12.08 17.11 13.04
C GLU A 98 12.92 16.11 12.23
N ARG A 99 12.34 14.97 11.82
CA ARG A 99 13.02 13.99 10.97
C ARG A 99 13.40 14.57 9.61
N LEU A 100 12.51 15.30 8.95
CA LEU A 100 12.79 15.95 7.67
C LEU A 100 13.94 16.97 7.80
N LYS A 101 13.94 17.76 8.88
CA LYS A 101 15.07 18.67 9.18
C LYS A 101 16.37 17.90 9.39
N GLN A 102 16.33 16.76 10.09
CA GLN A 102 17.51 15.92 10.30
C GLN A 102 18.05 15.37 8.97
N VAL A 103 17.20 14.86 8.09
CA VAL A 103 17.60 14.37 6.75
C VAL A 103 18.34 15.45 5.96
N VAL A 104 17.82 16.69 5.98
CA VAL A 104 18.47 17.82 5.29
C VAL A 104 19.79 18.22 5.96
N SER A 105 19.86 18.19 7.30
CA SER A 105 21.08 18.48 8.05
C SER A 105 22.18 17.46 7.75
N ASP A 106 21.85 16.17 7.84
CA ASP A 106 22.78 15.06 7.57
C ASP A 106 23.29 15.12 6.12
N ALA A 107 22.41 15.45 5.18
CA ALA A 107 22.78 15.66 3.79
C ALA A 107 23.75 16.83 3.61
N GLY A 108 23.53 17.94 4.31
CA GLY A 108 24.42 19.10 4.28
C GLY A 108 25.80 18.79 4.85
N GLU A 109 25.87 18.05 5.96
CA GLU A 109 27.12 17.59 6.56
C GLU A 109 27.88 16.61 5.65
N ALA A 110 27.17 15.66 5.05
CA ALA A 110 27.75 14.68 4.12
C ALA A 110 28.26 15.32 2.82
N ALA A 111 27.63 16.40 2.35
CA ALA A 111 28.06 17.14 1.16
C ALA A 111 29.22 18.13 1.42
N LEU A 112 29.52 18.44 2.70
CA LEU A 112 30.53 19.42 3.07
C LEU A 112 31.93 19.12 2.50
N PRO A 113 32.45 17.86 2.50
CA PRO A 113 33.75 17.56 1.93
C PRO A 113 33.81 17.78 0.41
N GLU A 114 32.73 17.47 -0.31
CA GLU A 114 32.62 17.66 -1.77
C GLU A 114 32.54 19.14 -2.13
N LEU A 115 31.76 19.94 -1.37
CA LEU A 115 31.66 21.39 -1.54
C LEU A 115 32.98 22.13 -1.26
N LEU A 116 33.84 21.55 -0.42
CA LEU A 116 35.19 22.07 -0.14
C LEU A 116 36.24 21.59 -1.16
N SER A 117 35.87 20.69 -2.06
CA SER A 117 36.73 20.17 -3.13
C SER A 117 36.64 21.05 -4.39
N ASP A 118 37.58 20.87 -5.32
CA ASP A 118 37.52 21.55 -6.61
C ASP A 118 36.27 21.08 -7.39
N PRO A 119 35.55 22.00 -8.07
CA PRO A 119 34.33 21.63 -8.80
C PRO A 119 34.64 20.66 -9.95
N PRO A 120 33.75 19.68 -10.22
CA PRO A 120 33.93 18.74 -11.32
C PRO A 120 33.99 19.47 -12.67
N GLN A 121 34.69 18.88 -13.64
CA GLN A 121 34.78 19.50 -14.96
C GLN A 121 33.41 19.51 -15.63
N LEU A 122 33.05 20.62 -16.30
CA LEU A 122 31.76 20.77 -16.97
C LEU A 122 31.46 19.62 -17.97
N SER A 123 32.50 19.05 -18.59
CA SER A 123 32.37 17.90 -19.48
C SER A 123 31.95 16.61 -18.78
N GLU A 124 32.31 16.41 -17.51
CA GLU A 124 31.92 15.25 -16.71
C GLU A 124 30.47 15.39 -16.25
N VAL A 125 30.07 16.59 -15.81
CA VAL A 125 28.68 16.89 -15.38
C VAL A 125 27.69 16.74 -16.55
N LEU A 126 28.06 17.18 -17.75
CA LEU A 126 27.21 17.04 -18.94
C LEU A 126 27.16 15.61 -19.51
N ALA A 127 28.12 14.75 -19.13
CA ALA A 127 28.16 13.36 -19.54
C ALA A 127 27.46 12.42 -18.55
N ALA A 128 27.22 12.87 -17.31
CA ALA A 128 26.53 12.11 -16.30
C ALA A 128 25.04 11.91 -16.69
N PRO A 129 24.49 10.69 -16.59
CA PRO A 129 23.07 10.46 -16.77
C PRO A 129 22.25 11.27 -15.75
N GLU A 130 21.05 11.74 -16.14
CA GLU A 130 20.16 12.51 -15.26
C GLU A 130 19.86 11.80 -13.93
N SER A 131 19.90 10.46 -13.89
CA SER A 131 19.75 9.67 -12.66
C SER A 131 20.90 9.84 -11.66
N GLU A 132 22.10 10.16 -12.11
CA GLU A 132 23.26 10.47 -11.25
C GLU A 132 23.23 11.92 -10.74
N THR A 133 22.38 12.77 -11.31
CA THR A 133 22.24 14.17 -10.87
C THR A 133 21.32 14.37 -9.67
N ARG A 134 20.52 13.35 -9.30
CA ARG A 134 19.65 13.39 -8.13
C ARG A 134 20.41 12.91 -6.89
N PRO A 135 20.57 13.75 -5.85
CA PRO A 135 21.19 13.32 -4.60
C PRO A 135 20.36 12.24 -3.90
N SER A 136 21.02 11.21 -3.36
CA SER A 136 20.35 10.10 -2.65
C SER A 136 19.56 10.54 -1.40
N TRP A 137 19.97 11.64 -0.76
CA TRP A 137 19.23 12.20 0.38
C TRP A 137 17.84 12.69 -0.02
N PHE A 138 17.65 13.11 -1.29
CA PHE A 138 16.36 13.59 -1.78
C PHE A 138 15.32 12.48 -1.83
N ASP A 139 15.73 11.26 -2.20
CA ASP A 139 14.84 10.09 -2.17
C ASP A 139 14.47 9.72 -0.72
N THR A 140 15.38 9.92 0.23
CA THR A 140 15.09 9.76 1.67
C THR A 140 14.13 10.83 2.18
N PHE A 141 14.34 12.08 1.80
CA PHE A 141 13.44 13.18 2.13
C PHE A 141 12.02 12.94 1.58
N ASN A 142 11.90 12.57 0.30
CA ASN A 142 10.60 12.29 -0.31
C ASN A 142 9.88 11.13 0.38
N ARG A 143 10.60 10.06 0.73
CA ARG A 143 10.02 8.93 1.46
C ARG A 143 9.47 9.37 2.82
N GLU A 144 10.22 10.15 3.59
CA GLU A 144 9.74 10.67 4.89
C GLU A 144 8.54 11.62 4.70
N LEU A 145 8.55 12.44 3.65
CA LEU A 145 7.43 13.35 3.34
C LEU A 145 6.16 12.57 2.97
N ILE A 146 6.26 11.56 2.12
CA ILE A 146 5.13 10.68 1.75
C ILE A 146 4.61 9.94 2.97
N HIS A 147 5.52 9.43 3.81
CA HIS A 147 5.16 8.78 5.06
C HIS A 147 4.36 9.73 5.97
N ALA A 148 4.76 11.00 6.09
CA ALA A 148 4.07 12.03 6.88
C ALA A 148 2.57 12.19 6.55
N LEU A 149 2.22 11.94 5.27
CA LEU A 149 0.87 12.12 4.74
C LEU A 149 0.03 10.84 4.81
N SER A 150 0.63 9.72 5.24
CA SER A 150 -0.02 8.40 5.15
C SER A 150 -1.16 8.24 6.16
N PHE A 151 -2.13 7.39 5.81
CA PHE A 151 -3.27 7.02 6.67
C PHE A 151 -4.13 8.19 7.14
N SER A 152 -4.29 9.19 6.26
CA SER A 152 -5.17 10.32 6.53
C SER A 152 -6.66 9.89 6.46
N ASP A 153 -7.52 10.59 7.21
CA ASP A 153 -8.96 10.34 7.30
C ASP A 153 -9.78 10.60 6.02
N HIS A 154 -9.19 11.30 5.05
CA HIS A 154 -9.88 11.80 3.87
C HIS A 154 -9.53 11.06 2.58
N GLU A 155 -8.65 10.07 2.68
CA GLU A 155 -8.12 9.28 1.58
C GLU A 155 -8.20 7.79 1.89
N ALA A 156 -8.42 6.95 0.88
CA ALA A 156 -8.67 5.51 1.07
C ALA A 156 -7.60 4.62 0.41
N PHE A 157 -6.61 5.17 -0.28
CA PHE A 157 -5.51 4.37 -0.87
C PHE A 157 -4.54 3.80 0.18
N ASP A 158 -4.50 4.38 1.38
CA ASP A 158 -3.78 3.84 2.54
C ASP A 158 -4.64 2.95 3.43
N HIS A 159 -5.92 2.80 3.13
CA HIS A 159 -6.75 1.84 3.84
C HIS A 159 -6.28 0.42 3.50
N PRO A 160 -6.04 -0.45 4.50
CA PRO A 160 -5.71 -1.84 4.22
C PRO A 160 -6.76 -2.49 3.32
N VAL A 161 -6.33 -3.07 2.20
CA VAL A 161 -7.22 -3.82 1.30
C VAL A 161 -7.36 -5.27 1.76
N ALA A 162 -6.36 -5.74 2.50
CA ALA A 162 -6.28 -7.09 3.03
C ALA A 162 -5.58 -7.12 4.39
N CYS A 163 -5.82 -8.19 5.12
CA CYS A 163 -5.22 -8.51 6.40
C CYS A 163 -4.64 -9.93 6.33
N LEU A 164 -3.32 -10.03 6.51
CA LEU A 164 -2.61 -11.30 6.64
C LEU A 164 -2.52 -11.64 8.13
N LEU A 165 -3.25 -12.67 8.56
CA LEU A 165 -3.21 -13.17 9.93
C LEU A 165 -2.22 -14.33 9.99
N ILE A 166 -1.27 -14.28 10.91
CA ILE A 166 -0.17 -15.24 11.00
C ILE A 166 -0.13 -15.81 12.41
N VAL A 167 -0.34 -17.13 12.52
CA VAL A 167 -0.31 -17.85 13.79
C VAL A 167 0.75 -18.94 13.70
N SER A 168 1.50 -19.16 14.77
CA SER A 168 2.47 -20.24 14.83
C SER A 168 1.76 -21.57 15.06
N SER A 169 2.22 -22.61 14.38
CA SER A 169 1.86 -24.00 14.67
C SER A 169 2.25 -24.45 16.08
N ASN A 170 3.10 -23.69 16.78
CA ASN A 170 3.47 -23.92 18.16
C ASN A 170 2.59 -23.17 19.18
N ASP A 171 1.69 -22.29 18.71
CA ASP A 171 0.73 -21.64 19.60
C ASP A 171 -0.22 -22.65 20.25
N GLU A 172 -0.67 -22.35 21.46
CA GLU A 172 -1.77 -23.07 22.09
C GLU A 172 -3.09 -22.74 21.37
N GLN A 173 -3.79 -23.77 20.92
CA GLN A 173 -5.04 -23.66 20.15
C GLN A 173 -4.96 -22.67 18.97
N PRO A 174 -4.11 -22.93 17.95
CA PRO A 174 -3.85 -21.99 16.84
C PRO A 174 -5.12 -21.49 16.12
N ILE A 175 -6.13 -22.34 15.97
CA ILE A 175 -7.39 -21.98 15.30
C ILE A 175 -8.11 -20.85 16.04
N ASN A 176 -8.15 -20.88 17.37
CA ASN A 176 -8.80 -19.84 18.17
C ASN A 176 -8.03 -18.52 18.08
N LYS A 177 -6.69 -18.58 18.02
CA LYS A 177 -5.84 -17.38 17.90
C LYS A 177 -6.11 -16.58 16.64
N PHE A 178 -6.41 -17.22 15.51
CA PHE A 178 -6.81 -16.49 14.29
C PHE A 178 -8.06 -15.64 14.48
N ILE A 179 -9.03 -16.13 15.28
CA ILE A 179 -10.26 -15.39 15.58
C ILE A 179 -9.93 -14.22 16.51
N ASP A 180 -9.10 -14.44 17.52
CA ASP A 180 -8.73 -13.43 18.52
C ASP A 180 -7.92 -12.27 17.90
N LEU A 181 -6.99 -12.57 16.98
CA LEU A 181 -6.12 -11.56 16.37
C LEU A 181 -6.91 -10.41 15.73
N PHE A 182 -7.98 -10.71 14.99
CA PHE A 182 -8.79 -9.67 14.34
C PHE A 182 -9.85 -9.04 15.24
N ASN A 183 -10.07 -9.56 16.45
CA ASN A 183 -11.08 -9.04 17.38
C ASN A 183 -10.45 -8.37 18.60
N THR A 184 -9.17 -8.01 18.51
CA THR A 184 -8.41 -7.39 19.59
C THR A 184 -8.54 -5.86 19.53
N ASP A 185 -8.54 -5.19 20.70
CA ASP A 185 -8.58 -3.72 20.84
C ASP A 185 -7.34 -3.00 20.24
N GLN A 186 -6.38 -3.75 19.69
CA GLN A 186 -5.14 -3.26 19.08
C GLN A 186 -5.31 -2.97 17.58
N LEU A 187 -6.52 -3.08 17.04
CA LEU A 187 -6.79 -2.63 15.68
C LEU A 187 -6.61 -1.11 15.55
N PRO A 188 -6.22 -0.63 14.35
CA PRO A 188 -6.10 0.79 14.05
C PRO A 188 -7.32 1.61 14.48
N SER A 189 -7.09 2.81 15.04
CA SER A 189 -8.19 3.70 15.48
C SER A 189 -9.14 4.04 14.33
N LEU A 190 -8.61 4.18 13.11
CA LEU A 190 -9.40 4.44 11.89
C LEU A 190 -10.45 3.34 11.60
N LEU A 191 -10.20 2.10 11.99
CA LEU A 191 -11.19 1.02 11.93
C LEU A 191 -12.24 1.15 13.04
N ASN A 192 -11.80 1.46 14.26
CA ASN A 192 -12.68 1.58 15.43
C ASN A 192 -13.61 2.82 15.37
N GLU A 193 -13.13 3.91 14.76
CA GLU A 193 -13.85 5.17 14.57
C GLU A 193 -14.75 5.16 13.32
N GLY A 194 -14.68 4.09 12.52
CA GLY A 194 -15.54 3.91 11.35
C GLY A 194 -15.12 4.73 10.12
N ALA A 195 -13.86 5.17 10.03
CA ALA A 195 -13.30 5.73 8.81
C ALA A 195 -12.96 4.61 7.79
N MET A 196 -12.44 3.49 8.28
CA MET A 196 -12.12 2.30 7.47
C MET A 196 -13.24 1.25 7.53
N ASP A 197 -13.45 0.54 6.41
CA ASP A 197 -14.37 -0.62 6.35
C ASP A 197 -13.70 -1.82 7.04
N PRO A 198 -14.26 -2.39 8.12
CA PRO A 198 -13.68 -3.58 8.76
C PRO A 198 -13.83 -4.85 7.92
N LYS A 199 -14.61 -4.82 6.83
CA LYS A 199 -14.80 -5.94 5.90
C LYS A 199 -13.74 -5.94 4.80
N ILE A 200 -12.50 -6.13 5.22
CA ILE A 200 -11.34 -6.35 4.34
C ILE A 200 -11.10 -7.84 4.09
N LEU A 201 -10.37 -8.17 3.02
CA LEU A 201 -9.93 -9.53 2.74
C LEU A 201 -9.08 -10.06 3.90
N LYS A 202 -9.35 -11.27 4.38
CA LYS A 202 -8.55 -11.94 5.42
C LYS A 202 -7.88 -13.17 4.82
N HIS A 203 -6.57 -13.26 4.95
CA HIS A 203 -5.80 -14.44 4.56
C HIS A 203 -5.11 -15.03 5.80
N TYR A 204 -5.23 -16.34 5.98
CA TYR A 204 -4.82 -17.06 7.18
C TYR A 204 -3.56 -17.86 6.90
N LEU A 205 -2.44 -17.49 7.52
CA LEU A 205 -1.16 -18.15 7.39
C LEU A 205 -0.79 -18.89 8.67
N LEU A 206 -0.64 -20.20 8.58
CA LEU A 206 0.01 -20.99 9.61
C LEU A 206 1.52 -20.96 9.38
N LEU A 207 2.28 -20.44 10.35
CA LEU A 207 3.73 -20.47 10.32
C LEU A 207 4.25 -21.69 11.09
N HIS A 208 5.07 -22.51 10.45
CA HIS A 208 5.72 -23.65 11.07
C HIS A 208 7.24 -23.48 11.03
N ASP A 209 7.85 -23.44 12.19
CA ASP A 209 9.30 -23.56 12.30
C ASP A 209 9.65 -25.06 12.24
N ASN A 210 10.44 -25.44 11.24
CA ASN A 210 10.85 -26.83 11.03
C ASN A 210 11.76 -27.37 12.15
N GLN A 211 12.29 -26.50 13.02
CA GLN A 211 13.04 -26.90 14.21
C GLN A 211 12.12 -27.24 15.41
N ASP A 212 10.86 -26.83 15.38
CA ASP A 212 9.95 -26.89 16.55
C ASP A 212 9.04 -28.15 16.55
N GLY A 213 9.09 -29.03 15.54
CA GLY A 213 8.32 -30.27 15.55
C GLY A 213 8.23 -30.99 14.20
N SER A 214 7.36 -32.00 14.14
CA SER A 214 7.14 -32.74 12.89
C SER A 214 6.20 -31.99 11.93
N PRO A 215 6.44 -32.08 10.61
CA PRO A 215 5.61 -31.42 9.59
C PRO A 215 4.17 -31.97 9.54
N ASP A 216 3.95 -33.19 10.04
CA ASP A 216 2.62 -33.81 10.12
C ASP A 216 1.66 -33.00 11.01
N LYS A 217 2.18 -32.41 12.10
CA LYS A 217 1.37 -31.55 12.99
C LYS A 217 0.84 -30.34 12.24
N ALA A 218 1.70 -29.65 11.49
CA ALA A 218 1.34 -28.47 10.72
C ALA A 218 0.36 -28.80 9.59
N THR A 219 0.53 -29.95 8.94
CA THR A 219 -0.37 -30.42 7.87
C THR A 219 -1.78 -30.71 8.39
N ASN A 220 -1.89 -31.35 9.56
CA ASN A 220 -3.18 -31.62 10.19
C ASN A 220 -3.89 -30.33 10.64
N LEU A 221 -3.14 -29.39 11.25
CA LEU A 221 -3.67 -28.07 11.61
C LEU A 221 -4.15 -27.28 10.38
N LEU A 222 -3.42 -27.34 9.27
CA LEU A 222 -3.84 -26.70 8.02
C LEU A 222 -5.16 -27.29 7.50
N ALA A 223 -5.37 -28.61 7.60
CA ALA A 223 -6.62 -29.24 7.20
C ALA A 223 -7.80 -28.74 8.07
N GLU A 224 -7.59 -28.59 9.37
CA GLU A 224 -8.56 -28.00 10.30
C GLU A 224 -8.86 -26.53 9.99
N MET A 225 -7.82 -25.72 9.72
CA MET A 225 -7.97 -24.33 9.28
C MET A 225 -8.83 -24.21 8.02
N ARG A 226 -8.56 -25.04 7.01
CA ARG A 226 -9.32 -25.05 5.74
C ARG A 226 -10.78 -25.41 5.94
N SER A 227 -11.10 -26.23 6.95
CA SER A 227 -12.49 -26.54 7.33
C SER A 227 -13.18 -25.38 8.03
N THR A 228 -12.44 -24.57 8.79
CA THR A 228 -12.99 -23.48 9.61
C THR A 228 -13.12 -22.17 8.85
N PHE A 229 -12.07 -21.77 8.13
CA PHE A 229 -11.98 -20.46 7.46
C PHE A 229 -12.16 -20.52 5.95
N GLY A 230 -12.23 -21.73 5.37
CA GLY A 230 -12.32 -21.95 3.94
C GLY A 230 -10.99 -22.36 3.31
N SER A 231 -11.07 -23.17 2.25
CA SER A 231 -9.88 -23.82 1.69
C SER A 231 -8.95 -22.88 0.92
N ASN A 232 -9.51 -21.82 0.32
CA ASN A 232 -8.75 -20.90 -0.53
C ASN A 232 -7.97 -19.86 0.28
N ASP A 233 -8.46 -19.47 1.46
CA ASP A 233 -7.90 -18.37 2.23
C ASP A 233 -6.87 -18.84 3.29
N CYS A 234 -6.57 -20.14 3.33
CA CYS A 234 -5.65 -20.75 4.30
C CYS A 234 -4.37 -21.26 3.63
N ARG A 235 -3.21 -20.91 4.20
CA ARG A 235 -1.89 -21.37 3.75
C ARG A 235 -1.00 -21.78 4.92
N LEU A 236 -0.08 -22.70 4.65
CA LEU A 236 1.02 -23.08 5.54
C LEU A 236 2.32 -22.54 4.94
N LEU A 237 3.15 -21.92 5.78
CA LEU A 237 4.53 -21.57 5.46
C LEU A 237 5.43 -22.27 6.46
N CYS A 238 6.35 -23.09 5.95
CA CYS A 238 7.41 -23.69 6.75
C CYS A 238 8.70 -22.87 6.58
N ILE A 239 9.42 -22.60 7.67
CA ILE A 239 10.67 -21.85 7.67
C ILE A 239 11.72 -22.53 8.56
N ASN A 240 12.95 -22.01 8.52
CA ASN A 240 14.08 -22.40 9.37
C ASN A 240 14.54 -23.84 9.11
N SER A 241 14.56 -24.23 7.84
CA SER A 241 14.91 -25.59 7.41
C SER A 241 16.41 -25.87 7.47
N ALA A 242 17.26 -24.84 7.46
CA ALA A 242 18.70 -25.04 7.56
C ALA A 242 19.10 -25.49 8.96
N GLN A 243 20.07 -26.40 9.04
CA GLN A 243 20.68 -26.81 10.31
C GLN A 243 21.86 -25.87 10.57
N GLY A 244 21.91 -25.29 11.79
CA GLY A 244 22.83 -24.22 12.22
C GLY A 244 24.29 -24.39 11.82
N THR A 245 24.58 -24.07 10.57
CA THR A 245 25.91 -24.02 10.00
C THR A 245 26.17 -22.57 9.70
N VAL A 246 27.12 -22.00 10.44
CA VAL A 246 27.67 -20.67 10.17
C VAL A 246 28.42 -20.78 8.83
N GLY A 247 27.68 -20.71 7.73
CA GLY A 247 28.25 -20.54 6.39
C GLY A 247 28.79 -19.13 6.23
N GLU A 248 29.66 -18.91 5.25
CA GLU A 248 30.07 -17.56 4.89
C GLU A 248 28.82 -16.75 4.48
N TRP A 249 28.77 -15.46 4.83
CA TRP A 249 27.63 -14.57 4.52
C TRP A 249 27.25 -14.57 3.03
N ASN A 250 28.21 -14.85 2.14
CA ASN A 250 28.01 -14.96 0.69
C ASN A 250 27.17 -16.19 0.27
N ASP A 251 27.07 -17.22 1.10
CA ASP A 251 26.27 -18.42 0.84
C ASP A 251 24.85 -18.31 1.44
N ASN A 252 24.56 -17.25 2.18
CA ASN A 252 23.24 -17.02 2.76
C ASN A 252 22.24 -16.63 1.65
N PRO A 253 21.17 -17.42 1.41
CA PRO A 253 20.17 -17.09 0.40
C PRO A 253 19.41 -15.78 0.68
N TRP A 254 19.45 -15.30 1.93
CA TRP A 254 18.87 -14.03 2.33
C TRP A 254 19.78 -12.81 2.10
N ALA A 255 21.08 -13.02 1.86
CA ALA A 255 22.06 -11.94 1.77
C ALA A 255 21.71 -10.80 0.78
N PRO A 256 21.12 -11.07 -0.40
CA PRO A 256 20.73 -10.02 -1.35
C PRO A 256 19.68 -9.05 -0.81
N PHE A 257 18.94 -9.42 0.24
CA PHE A 257 17.81 -8.67 0.77
C PHE A 257 18.12 -7.90 2.05
N VAL A 258 19.33 -8.06 2.61
CA VAL A 258 19.73 -7.41 3.85
C VAL A 258 20.52 -6.14 3.54
N SER A 259 20.20 -5.03 4.23
CA SER A 259 20.97 -3.80 4.09
C SER A 259 22.37 -3.96 4.70
N VAL A 260 23.36 -3.24 4.17
CA VAL A 260 24.75 -3.27 4.68
C VAL A 260 24.82 -2.93 6.18
N SER A 261 23.90 -2.10 6.67
CA SER A 261 23.76 -1.74 8.09
C SER A 261 23.28 -2.87 9.01
N GLN A 262 22.71 -3.95 8.46
CA GLN A 262 22.19 -5.10 9.19
C GLN A 262 23.13 -6.33 9.13
N GLN A 263 24.29 -6.19 8.47
CA GLN A 263 25.33 -7.21 8.45
C GLN A 263 26.10 -7.23 9.78
N SER A 264 25.55 -7.89 10.80
CA SER A 264 26.31 -8.22 12.00
C SER A 264 27.15 -9.48 11.77
N GLN A 265 28.39 -9.48 12.28
CA GLN A 265 29.31 -10.61 12.14
C GLN A 265 28.87 -11.87 12.92
N ASP A 266 27.92 -11.72 13.86
CA ASP A 266 27.41 -12.79 14.72
C ASP A 266 25.95 -13.22 14.39
N ALA A 267 25.38 -12.75 13.27
CA ALA A 267 24.01 -13.11 12.88
C ALA A 267 23.93 -14.52 12.28
N GLU A 268 23.20 -15.41 12.95
CA GLU A 268 22.84 -16.73 12.42
C GLU A 268 21.57 -16.65 11.56
N PHE A 269 21.61 -17.33 10.42
CA PHE A 269 20.47 -17.46 9.50
C PHE A 269 20.13 -18.94 9.33
N PHE A 270 18.83 -19.26 9.42
CA PHE A 270 18.31 -20.63 9.33
C PHE A 270 17.44 -20.85 8.08
N LEU A 271 17.24 -19.82 7.26
CA LEU A 271 16.54 -19.93 5.98
C LEU A 271 17.45 -20.59 4.94
N ASN A 272 16.96 -21.64 4.28
CA ASN A 272 17.57 -22.18 3.07
C ASN A 272 16.92 -21.61 1.80
N VAL A 273 17.39 -22.01 0.62
CA VAL A 273 16.86 -21.53 -0.67
C VAL A 273 15.37 -21.90 -0.86
N ASP A 274 14.95 -23.05 -0.34
CA ASP A 274 13.56 -23.50 -0.42
C ASP A 274 12.65 -22.63 0.45
N ASP A 275 13.08 -22.28 1.67
CA ASP A 275 12.35 -21.37 2.57
C ASP A 275 12.13 -20.01 1.89
N VAL A 276 13.19 -19.44 1.29
CA VAL A 276 13.13 -18.17 0.54
C VAL A 276 12.17 -18.27 -0.65
N SER A 277 12.22 -19.38 -1.39
CA SER A 277 11.33 -19.64 -2.51
C SER A 277 9.87 -19.77 -2.08
N GLU A 278 9.60 -20.42 -0.95
CA GLU A 278 8.25 -20.55 -0.38
C GLU A 278 7.68 -19.21 0.08
N ILE A 279 8.50 -18.34 0.69
CA ILE A 279 8.08 -16.98 1.05
C ILE A 279 7.75 -16.15 -0.20
N MET A 280 8.59 -16.24 -1.24
CA MET A 280 8.34 -15.57 -2.52
C MET A 280 7.04 -16.08 -3.17
N ASN A 281 6.83 -17.41 -3.20
CA ASN A 281 5.62 -18.02 -3.73
C ASN A 281 4.37 -17.63 -2.91
N LEU A 282 4.51 -17.49 -1.58
CA LEU A 282 3.47 -16.99 -0.70
C LEU A 282 3.03 -15.59 -1.11
N MET A 283 3.97 -14.66 -1.26
CA MET A 283 3.66 -13.28 -1.59
C MET A 283 3.10 -13.15 -3.02
N GLN A 284 3.65 -13.90 -3.98
CA GLN A 284 3.13 -13.96 -5.34
C GLN A 284 1.69 -14.46 -5.39
N ASP A 285 1.38 -15.55 -4.68
CA ASP A 285 0.02 -16.11 -4.65
C ASP A 285 -0.95 -15.20 -3.91
N LEU A 286 -0.55 -14.64 -2.76
CA LEU A 286 -1.34 -13.68 -2.00
C LEU A 286 -1.76 -12.50 -2.89
N SER A 287 -0.83 -11.99 -3.68
CA SER A 287 -1.07 -10.89 -4.62
C SER A 287 -1.99 -11.32 -5.79
N THR A 288 -1.60 -12.36 -6.54
CA THR A 288 -2.23 -12.76 -7.80
C THR A 288 -3.56 -13.48 -7.66
N LYS A 289 -3.70 -14.34 -6.64
CA LYS A 289 -4.87 -15.21 -6.46
C LYS A 289 -5.88 -14.63 -5.48
N HIS A 290 -5.48 -13.69 -4.62
CA HIS A 290 -6.34 -13.16 -3.57
C HIS A 290 -6.53 -11.64 -3.63
N ILE A 291 -5.47 -10.84 -3.48
CA ILE A 291 -5.59 -9.38 -3.36
C ILE A 291 -6.10 -8.74 -4.64
N ILE A 292 -5.46 -8.98 -5.79
CA ILE A 292 -5.88 -8.38 -7.06
C ILE A 292 -7.32 -8.80 -7.41
N PRO A 293 -7.70 -10.10 -7.37
CA PRO A 293 -9.09 -10.49 -7.61
C PRO A 293 -10.10 -9.89 -6.63
N HIS A 294 -9.74 -9.76 -5.35
CA HIS A 294 -10.60 -9.12 -4.35
C HIS A 294 -10.84 -7.64 -4.67
N MET A 295 -9.77 -6.90 -4.99
CA MET A 295 -9.86 -5.50 -5.37
C MET A 295 -10.67 -5.32 -6.66
N GLU A 296 -10.45 -6.15 -7.68
CA GLU A 296 -11.24 -6.16 -8.93
C GLU A 296 -12.73 -6.34 -8.63
N GLN A 297 -13.07 -7.33 -7.79
CA GLN A 297 -14.45 -7.60 -7.43
C GLN A 297 -15.07 -6.45 -6.63
N LYS A 298 -14.32 -5.84 -5.69
CA LYS A 298 -14.78 -4.67 -4.93
C LYS A 298 -15.06 -3.49 -5.87
N VAL A 299 -14.17 -3.21 -6.83
CA VAL A 299 -14.37 -2.18 -7.87
C VAL A 299 -15.65 -2.44 -8.66
N ARG A 300 -15.90 -3.66 -9.11
CA ARG A 300 -17.14 -3.99 -9.85
C ARG A 300 -18.40 -3.76 -9.02
N ILE A 301 -18.42 -4.25 -7.78
CA ILE A 301 -19.57 -4.10 -6.88
C ILE A 301 -19.85 -2.62 -6.64
N LEU A 302 -18.82 -1.85 -6.25
CA LEU A 302 -18.97 -0.42 -5.98
C LEU A 302 -19.37 0.35 -7.23
N ASN A 303 -18.79 0.05 -8.40
CA ASN A 303 -19.15 0.73 -9.65
C ASN A 303 -20.62 0.48 -10.05
N GLN A 304 -21.13 -0.73 -9.83
CA GLN A 304 -22.56 -1.05 -10.04
C GLN A 304 -23.45 -0.27 -9.06
N GLN A 305 -23.07 -0.22 -7.78
CA GLN A 305 -23.79 0.53 -6.75
C GLN A 305 -23.84 2.03 -7.07
N VAL A 306 -22.69 2.64 -7.36
CA VAL A 306 -22.57 4.05 -7.75
C VAL A 306 -23.39 4.34 -9.01
N SER A 307 -23.33 3.47 -10.02
CA SER A 307 -24.13 3.62 -11.25
C SER A 307 -25.65 3.53 -11.00
N ALA A 308 -26.09 2.63 -10.12
CA ALA A 308 -27.49 2.49 -9.74
C ALA A 308 -27.97 3.73 -8.96
N THR A 309 -27.15 4.20 -8.01
CA THR A 309 -27.39 5.43 -7.25
C THR A 309 -27.48 6.63 -8.18
N ARG A 310 -26.56 6.81 -9.15
CA ARG A 310 -26.64 7.91 -10.14
C ARG A 310 -27.90 7.86 -11.00
N LYS A 311 -28.36 6.67 -11.39
CA LYS A 311 -29.62 6.51 -12.15
C LYS A 311 -30.85 6.90 -11.30
N GLY A 312 -30.85 6.59 -10.01
CA GLY A 312 -31.86 7.07 -9.05
C GLY A 312 -31.75 8.57 -8.74
N PHE A 313 -30.52 9.08 -8.65
CA PHE A 313 -30.21 10.48 -8.41
C PHE A 313 -30.60 11.39 -9.57
N LYS A 314 -30.64 10.94 -10.83
CA LYS A 314 -31.25 11.79 -11.90
C LYS A 314 -32.68 12.24 -11.57
N ASN A 315 -33.43 11.48 -10.75
CA ASN A 315 -34.73 11.89 -10.23
C ASN A 315 -34.64 12.73 -8.92
N GLN A 316 -33.59 12.56 -8.10
CA GLN A 316 -33.38 13.36 -6.88
C GLN A 316 -32.61 14.66 -7.10
N ILE A 317 -31.79 14.77 -8.15
CA ILE A 317 -31.07 15.98 -8.55
C ILE A 317 -32.10 17.07 -8.86
N LYS A 318 -33.23 16.73 -9.50
CA LYS A 318 -34.39 17.64 -9.61
C LYS A 318 -34.85 18.20 -8.26
N ASN A 319 -34.76 17.43 -7.16
CA ASN A 319 -35.09 17.87 -5.80
C ASN A 319 -33.93 18.58 -5.09
N LEU A 320 -32.67 18.36 -5.50
CA LEU A 320 -31.49 19.04 -4.95
C LEU A 320 -31.42 20.51 -5.42
N TRP A 321 -31.84 20.80 -6.66
CA TRP A 321 -32.03 22.18 -7.13
C TRP A 321 -33.11 22.94 -6.34
N TRP A 322 -34.03 22.24 -5.64
CA TRP A 322 -35.03 22.82 -4.74
C TRP A 322 -34.58 22.88 -3.26
N ARG A 323 -33.44 22.27 -2.89
CA ARG A 323 -32.87 22.34 -1.53
C ARG A 323 -31.97 23.54 -1.29
N LYS A 324 -31.77 24.42 -2.28
CA LYS A 324 -31.02 25.69 -2.17
C LYS A 324 -31.74 26.76 -1.31
N GLY A 325 -32.38 26.36 -0.21
CA GLY A 325 -33.21 27.25 0.60
C GLY A 325 -33.62 26.73 1.98
N LYS A 326 -32.91 25.76 2.58
CA LYS A 326 -33.06 25.46 4.01
C LYS A 326 -31.68 25.28 4.64
N GLU A 327 -31.10 26.41 5.01
CA GLU A 327 -30.13 26.49 6.11
C GLU A 327 -30.91 26.16 7.39
N ASP A 328 -30.53 25.07 8.06
CA ASP A 328 -30.75 24.82 9.50
C ASP A 328 -30.14 23.44 9.84
N THR A 329 -28.82 23.34 9.70
CA THR A 329 -28.02 22.33 10.39
C THR A 329 -26.93 23.10 11.12
N PRO A 330 -26.73 22.87 12.44
CA PRO A 330 -25.71 23.58 13.18
C PRO A 330 -24.35 23.37 12.52
N ASP A 331 -23.63 24.47 12.27
CA ASP A 331 -22.28 24.47 11.71
C ASP A 331 -21.38 23.57 12.56
N VAL A 332 -21.11 22.35 12.08
CA VAL A 332 -19.96 21.59 12.54
C VAL A 332 -18.75 22.22 11.85
N PRO A 333 -17.75 22.73 12.58
CA PRO A 333 -16.62 23.47 12.00
C PRO A 333 -15.84 22.69 10.92
N SER A 334 -15.98 21.36 10.89
CA SER A 334 -15.27 20.42 10.01
C SER A 334 -16.12 19.80 8.88
N GLY A 335 -17.37 20.22 8.68
CA GLY A 335 -18.28 19.59 7.70
C GLY A 335 -18.81 18.22 8.13
N PRO A 336 -19.51 17.48 7.25
CA PRO A 336 -20.09 16.18 7.57
C PRO A 336 -19.02 15.09 7.76
N THR A 337 -19.22 14.20 8.73
CA THR A 337 -18.34 13.03 8.96
C THR A 337 -18.66 11.92 7.95
N TYR A 338 -17.69 11.58 7.10
CA TYR A 338 -17.82 10.50 6.12
C TYR A 338 -17.36 9.17 6.73
N THR A 339 -18.29 8.38 7.27
CA THR A 339 -17.98 7.00 7.69
C THR A 339 -17.74 6.09 6.48
N PHE A 340 -17.12 4.92 6.68
CA PHE A 340 -16.87 3.93 5.61
C PHE A 340 -18.14 3.50 4.86
N SER A 341 -19.31 3.65 5.49
CA SER A 341 -20.60 3.24 4.94
C SER A 341 -21.28 4.29 4.06
N SER A 342 -20.79 5.54 4.05
CA SER A 342 -21.34 6.61 3.23
C SER A 342 -21.15 6.34 1.73
N ILE A 343 -22.00 6.93 0.90
CA ILE A 343 -21.89 6.77 -0.57
C ILE A 343 -20.61 7.44 -1.06
N GLU A 344 -20.25 8.57 -0.48
CA GLU A 344 -19.05 9.35 -0.79
C GLU A 344 -17.78 8.55 -0.47
N SER A 345 -17.71 7.92 0.71
CA SER A 345 -16.59 7.04 1.07
C SER A 345 -16.49 5.82 0.15
N GLN A 346 -17.64 5.23 -0.25
CA GLN A 346 -17.68 4.13 -1.22
C GLN A 346 -17.19 4.55 -2.61
N ILE A 347 -17.54 5.76 -3.07
CA ILE A 347 -17.01 6.33 -4.32
C ILE A 347 -15.51 6.60 -4.19
N ARG A 348 -15.03 7.06 -3.02
CA ARG A 348 -13.60 7.30 -2.78
C ARG A 348 -12.81 5.99 -2.85
N VAL A 349 -13.26 4.95 -2.16
CA VAL A 349 -12.66 3.60 -2.22
C VAL A 349 -12.67 3.07 -3.66
N LEU A 350 -13.75 3.25 -4.42
CA LEU A 350 -13.81 2.86 -5.83
C LEU A 350 -12.74 3.58 -6.67
N GLY A 351 -12.60 4.90 -6.50
CA GLY A 351 -11.60 5.69 -7.20
C GLY A 351 -10.17 5.25 -6.86
N ASP A 352 -9.88 5.10 -5.57
CA ASP A 352 -8.55 4.73 -5.07
C ASP A 352 -8.17 3.30 -5.47
N TYR A 353 -9.10 2.34 -5.42
CA TYR A 353 -8.87 0.98 -5.93
C TYR A 353 -8.64 0.98 -7.44
N ALA A 354 -9.41 1.76 -8.20
CA ALA A 354 -9.20 1.88 -9.64
C ALA A 354 -7.82 2.46 -9.96
N PHE A 355 -7.36 3.47 -9.21
CA PHE A 355 -6.03 4.06 -9.37
C PHE A 355 -4.91 3.05 -9.07
N MET A 356 -4.99 2.33 -7.95
CA MET A 356 -4.03 1.27 -7.60
C MET A 356 -4.01 0.12 -8.62
N LEU A 357 -5.17 -0.20 -9.20
CA LEU A 357 -5.31 -1.16 -10.30
C LEU A 357 -5.00 -0.55 -11.67
N ARG A 358 -4.49 0.68 -11.77
CA ARG A 358 -4.09 1.35 -13.03
C ARG A 358 -5.24 1.66 -14.01
N ASP A 359 -6.49 1.63 -13.57
CA ASP A 359 -7.64 2.16 -14.31
C ASP A 359 -7.85 3.64 -13.95
N PHE A 360 -6.94 4.48 -14.47
CA PHE A 360 -6.92 5.90 -14.17
C PHE A 360 -8.13 6.65 -14.74
N GLU A 361 -8.76 6.14 -15.80
CA GLU A 361 -9.99 6.73 -16.35
C GLU A 361 -11.17 6.54 -15.39
N LEU A 362 -11.34 5.32 -14.87
CA LEU A 362 -12.36 5.04 -13.86
C LEU A 362 -12.09 5.83 -12.58
N ALA A 363 -10.84 5.91 -12.13
CA ALA A 363 -10.43 6.71 -10.98
C ALA A 363 -10.84 8.19 -11.15
N LEU A 364 -10.39 8.83 -12.23
CA LEU A 364 -10.70 10.23 -12.56
C LEU A 364 -12.22 10.49 -12.62
N SER A 365 -12.98 9.56 -13.19
CA SER A 365 -14.45 9.72 -13.31
C SER A 365 -15.17 9.72 -11.96
N ASN A 366 -14.64 9.00 -10.96
CA ASN A 366 -15.18 8.94 -9.60
C ASN A 366 -14.69 10.12 -8.77
N TYR A 367 -13.43 10.54 -8.92
CA TYR A 367 -12.93 11.75 -8.27
C TYR A 367 -13.69 13.02 -8.71
N ARG A 368 -14.06 13.14 -10.00
CA ARG A 368 -14.89 14.25 -10.49
C ARG A 368 -16.27 14.33 -9.82
N LEU A 369 -16.87 13.20 -9.46
CA LEU A 369 -18.11 13.20 -8.68
C LEU A 369 -17.88 13.81 -7.31
N LEU A 370 -16.93 13.23 -6.57
CA LEU A 370 -16.63 13.62 -5.20
C LEU A 370 -16.21 15.08 -5.10
N SER A 371 -15.45 15.57 -6.08
CA SER A 371 -15.07 16.98 -6.15
C SER A 371 -16.29 17.91 -6.14
N THR A 372 -17.39 17.53 -6.80
CA THR A 372 -18.61 18.33 -6.80
C THR A 372 -19.30 18.27 -5.45
N ASP A 373 -19.45 17.06 -4.89
CA ASP A 373 -20.17 16.82 -3.65
C ASP A 373 -19.42 17.44 -2.44
N TYR A 374 -18.12 17.16 -2.29
CA TYR A 374 -17.30 17.71 -1.21
C TYR A 374 -17.20 19.25 -1.24
N LYS A 375 -17.23 19.85 -2.43
CA LYS A 375 -17.26 21.31 -2.56
C LYS A 375 -18.59 21.90 -2.09
N LEU A 376 -19.71 21.24 -2.39
CA LEU A 376 -21.04 21.67 -1.93
C LEU A 376 -21.18 21.54 -0.42
N ASP A 377 -20.62 20.46 0.14
CA ASP A 377 -20.63 20.17 1.57
C ASP A 377 -19.59 20.97 2.37
N LYS A 378 -18.76 21.79 1.68
CA LYS A 378 -17.64 22.54 2.27
C LYS A 378 -16.65 21.64 3.04
N ALA A 379 -16.53 20.38 2.63
CA ALA A 379 -15.58 19.43 3.19
C ALA A 379 -14.18 19.64 2.57
N TRP A 380 -13.53 20.74 2.96
CA TRP A 380 -12.34 21.26 2.25
C TRP A 380 -11.17 20.28 2.18
N LYS A 381 -10.87 19.57 3.27
CA LYS A 381 -9.80 18.56 3.31
C LYS A 381 -10.07 17.42 2.31
N HIS A 382 -11.29 16.89 2.31
CA HIS A 382 -11.71 15.86 1.34
C HIS A 382 -11.71 16.39 -0.10
N TYR A 383 -12.17 17.62 -0.31
CA TYR A 383 -12.13 18.26 -1.63
C TYR A 383 -10.70 18.41 -2.15
N ALA A 384 -9.77 18.86 -1.30
CA ALA A 384 -8.37 19.04 -1.66
C ALA A 384 -7.70 17.71 -2.06
N GLY A 385 -7.84 16.65 -1.26
CA GLY A 385 -7.29 15.33 -1.61
C GLY A 385 -7.87 14.76 -2.90
N VAL A 386 -9.16 15.00 -3.18
CA VAL A 386 -9.75 14.60 -4.47
C VAL A 386 -9.20 15.44 -5.63
N GLN A 387 -8.92 16.73 -5.45
CA GLN A 387 -8.25 17.54 -6.47
C GLN A 387 -6.84 17.01 -6.77
N GLU A 388 -6.06 16.63 -5.76
CA GLU A 388 -4.72 16.02 -5.96
C GLU A 388 -4.84 14.76 -6.81
N MET A 389 -5.72 13.83 -6.41
CA MET A 389 -5.92 12.59 -7.14
C MET A 389 -6.47 12.79 -8.55
N MET A 390 -7.28 13.82 -8.80
CA MET A 390 -7.67 14.22 -10.16
C MET A 390 -6.46 14.68 -10.97
N GLY A 391 -5.60 15.52 -10.40
CA GLY A 391 -4.40 16.01 -11.06
C GLY A 391 -3.43 14.88 -11.40
N LEU A 392 -3.21 13.95 -10.46
CA LEU A 392 -2.40 12.75 -10.67
C LEU A 392 -3.01 11.83 -11.73
N SER A 393 -4.34 11.68 -11.76
CA SER A 393 -5.00 10.87 -12.79
C SER A 393 -4.86 11.49 -14.18
N PHE A 394 -5.02 12.82 -14.31
CA PHE A 394 -4.77 13.52 -15.58
C PHE A 394 -3.33 13.34 -16.07
N PHE A 395 -2.36 13.42 -15.15
CA PHE A 395 -0.95 13.18 -15.43
C PHE A 395 -0.71 11.74 -15.90
N MET A 396 -1.22 10.73 -15.19
CA MET A 396 -1.03 9.32 -15.56
C MET A 396 -1.70 8.97 -16.90
N LEU A 397 -2.81 9.64 -17.24
CA LEU A 397 -3.52 9.46 -18.51
C LEU A 397 -2.92 10.21 -19.70
N ASP A 398 -1.90 11.06 -19.49
CA ASP A 398 -1.32 11.95 -20.51
C ASP A 398 -2.37 12.82 -21.24
N GLN A 399 -3.45 13.21 -20.54
CA GLN A 399 -4.60 13.87 -21.17
C GLN A 399 -4.46 15.39 -21.26
N SER A 400 -4.10 16.05 -20.15
CA SER A 400 -4.09 17.52 -20.07
C SER A 400 -3.20 18.00 -18.93
N TYR A 401 -2.02 18.52 -19.27
CA TYR A 401 -1.10 19.13 -18.30
C TYR A 401 -1.75 20.32 -17.58
N LYS A 402 -2.49 21.15 -18.33
CA LYS A 402 -3.18 22.32 -17.78
C LYS A 402 -4.24 21.95 -16.75
N ASP A 403 -5.03 20.91 -17.02
CA ASP A 403 -6.05 20.47 -16.04
C ASP A 403 -5.41 19.81 -14.82
N ALA A 404 -4.30 19.08 -15.01
CA ALA A 404 -3.53 18.56 -13.90
C ALA A 404 -2.99 19.67 -12.99
N GLU A 405 -2.39 20.72 -13.58
CA GLU A 405 -1.86 21.88 -12.85
C GLU A 405 -2.98 22.65 -12.12
N ASN A 406 -4.11 22.91 -12.78
CA ASN A 406 -5.26 23.56 -12.14
C ASN A 406 -5.79 22.77 -10.94
N CYS A 407 -5.83 21.44 -11.05
CA CYS A 407 -6.22 20.57 -9.95
C CYS A 407 -5.23 20.66 -8.78
N MET A 408 -3.93 20.60 -9.05
CA MET A 408 -2.90 20.73 -8.01
C MET A 408 -2.92 22.10 -7.33
N GLU A 409 -3.07 23.19 -8.09
CA GLU A 409 -3.22 24.54 -7.55
C GLU A 409 -4.49 24.66 -6.69
N SER A 410 -5.61 24.07 -7.14
CA SER A 410 -6.85 24.05 -6.36
C SER A 410 -6.69 23.25 -5.06
N ALA A 411 -5.97 22.13 -5.07
CA ALA A 411 -5.70 21.35 -3.87
C ALA A 411 -4.87 22.16 -2.87
N PHE A 412 -3.72 22.67 -3.32
CA PHE A 412 -2.80 23.45 -2.50
C PHE A 412 -3.48 24.65 -1.84
N ASN A 413 -4.22 25.44 -2.62
CA ASN A 413 -4.95 26.60 -2.09
C ASN A 413 -6.10 26.24 -1.15
N THR A 414 -6.59 25.00 -1.17
CA THR A 414 -7.66 24.56 -0.28
C THR A 414 -7.12 23.98 1.04
N TYR A 415 -5.89 23.46 1.05
CA TYR A 415 -5.23 23.04 2.29
C TYR A 415 -4.73 24.21 3.14
N LEU A 416 -4.40 25.35 2.52
CA LEU A 416 -4.05 26.62 3.18
C LEU A 416 -5.29 27.31 3.77
#